data_AF-A0A6A6D0M1-F1
#
_entry.id   AF-A0A6A6D0M1-F1
#
_cell.length_a   1.000
_cell.length_b   1.000
_cell.length_c   1.000
_cell.angle_alpha   90.00
_cell.angle_beta   90.00
_cell.angle_gamma   90.00
#
_symmetry.space_group_name_H-M   'P 1'
#
loop_
_entity.id
_entity.type
_entity.pdbx_description
1 polymer ?
#
loop_
_entity_poly.entity_id
_entity_poly.type
_entity_poly.pdbx_seq_one_letter_code
_entity_poly.pdbx_strand_id
1 'polypeptide(L)'
;MLQRSAHRLLPAISRRTIAARSYSTQTDNPVPANNPNHQERRSPVSSTNALPTVSVGAGDKALVEEPAKAEELRTMQAPNRAQTWSRSQQPRPKAMVGPRFEQTIMEDQPRPLAAIELIHQQPVTWTKERIVSCDGGGGPLGHPRIFINVDKPQICWCTYCGLPFAHEHHRKHLESLPSTSYPLEPTSNPAQIPASDLDAGAKTGATAKYQTASGAPYEQR
;
A
#
# COMPACT_ATOMS: atom_id res chain seq x y z
N MET A 1 89.26 -2.48 34.70
CA MET A 1 88.34 -3.44 34.06
C MET A 1 86.94 -3.19 34.57
N LEU A 2 86.11 -2.48 33.79
CA LEU A 2 84.66 -2.33 34.00
C LEU A 2 84.09 -1.77 32.69
N GLN A 3 83.66 -2.65 31.78
CA GLN A 3 82.89 -2.27 30.61
C GLN A 3 81.41 -2.57 30.88
N ARG A 4 80.61 -1.50 31.00
CA ARG A 4 79.16 -1.57 31.07
C ARG A 4 78.62 -1.86 29.66
N SER A 5 78.04 -3.04 29.46
CA SER A 5 77.23 -3.36 28.28
C SER A 5 75.88 -2.66 28.39
N ALA A 6 75.56 -1.79 27.43
CA ALA A 6 74.24 -1.19 27.30
C ALA A 6 73.38 -2.06 26.37
N HIS A 7 72.40 -2.78 26.93
CA HIS A 7 71.38 -3.46 26.14
C HIS A 7 70.23 -2.50 25.84
N ARG A 8 70.10 -2.05 24.59
CA ARG A 8 68.91 -1.34 24.10
C ARG A 8 67.78 -2.35 23.91
N LEU A 9 66.73 -2.24 24.70
CA LEU A 9 65.45 -2.94 24.47
C LEU A 9 64.73 -2.27 23.29
N LEU A 10 64.52 -3.01 22.21
CA LEU A 10 63.61 -2.59 21.13
C LEU A 10 62.18 -2.98 21.53
N PRO A 11 61.17 -2.10 21.36
CA PRO A 11 59.79 -2.49 21.63
C PRO A 11 59.32 -3.44 20.52
N ALA A 12 58.76 -4.59 20.91
CA ALA A 12 58.09 -5.48 19.98
C ALA A 12 56.82 -4.79 19.46
N ILE A 13 56.87 -4.22 18.26
CA ILE A 13 55.69 -3.69 17.56
C ILE A 13 54.88 -4.89 17.10
N SER A 14 53.96 -5.35 17.94
CA SER A 14 52.94 -6.32 17.55
C SER A 14 52.00 -5.64 16.55
N ARG A 15 52.15 -5.95 15.26
CA ARG A 15 51.17 -5.58 14.23
C ARG A 15 49.88 -6.34 14.51
N ARG A 16 48.98 -5.75 15.30
CA ARG A 16 47.58 -6.19 15.33
C ARG A 16 47.01 -5.92 13.94
N THR A 17 46.90 -6.96 13.13
CA THR A 17 46.06 -6.95 11.95
C THR A 17 44.61 -6.81 12.43
N ILE A 18 44.11 -5.58 12.45
CA ILE A 18 42.68 -5.34 12.57
C ILE A 18 42.09 -5.88 11.26
N ALA A 19 41.49 -7.07 11.32
CA ALA A 19 40.65 -7.56 10.24
C ALA A 19 39.46 -6.60 10.16
N ALA A 20 39.55 -5.60 9.28
CA ALA A 20 38.40 -4.82 8.89
C ALA A 20 37.41 -5.82 8.27
N ARG A 21 36.34 -6.13 9.00
CA ARG A 21 35.19 -6.83 8.42
C ARG A 21 34.64 -5.89 7.36
N SER A 22 34.98 -6.16 6.10
CA SER A 22 34.31 -5.59 4.95
C SER A 22 32.88 -6.13 4.96
N TYR A 23 31.95 -5.37 5.54
CA TYR A 23 30.53 -5.64 5.32
C TYR A 23 30.27 -5.37 3.85
N SER A 24 29.94 -6.42 3.09
CA SER A 24 29.41 -6.26 1.74
C SER A 24 28.08 -5.51 1.85
N THR A 25 28.10 -4.20 1.62
CA THR A 25 26.88 -3.40 1.46
C THR A 25 26.37 -3.52 0.02
N GLN A 26 26.34 -4.74 -0.52
CA GLN A 26 25.55 -4.97 -1.72
C GLN A 26 24.09 -4.94 -1.27
N THR A 27 23.47 -3.78 -1.40
CA THR A 27 22.01 -3.71 -1.40
C THR A 27 21.49 -4.65 -2.48
N ASP A 28 20.36 -5.34 -2.25
CA ASP A 28 19.78 -6.28 -3.25
C ASP A 28 19.48 -5.61 -4.61
N ASN A 29 19.51 -4.28 -4.62
CA ASN A 29 19.41 -3.44 -5.80
C ASN A 29 20.55 -2.40 -5.77
N PRO A 30 21.77 -2.74 -6.21
CA PRO A 30 22.86 -1.78 -6.26
C PRO A 30 22.50 -0.71 -7.30
N VAL A 31 22.79 0.57 -6.98
CA VAL A 31 22.78 1.64 -8.00
C VAL A 31 23.75 1.18 -9.09
N PRO A 32 23.29 1.03 -10.34
CA PRO A 32 24.15 0.50 -11.38
C PRO A 32 25.36 1.41 -11.51
N ALA A 33 26.56 0.84 -11.35
CA ALA A 33 27.78 1.54 -11.73
C ALA A 33 27.64 1.98 -13.18
N ASN A 34 28.17 3.16 -13.52
CA ASN A 34 28.17 3.69 -14.88
C ASN A 34 29.03 2.77 -15.79
N ASN A 35 28.45 1.64 -16.19
CA ASN A 35 28.99 0.69 -17.11
C ASN A 35 28.24 0.88 -18.44
N PRO A 36 28.93 1.23 -19.53
CA PRO A 36 28.30 1.42 -20.83
C PRO A 36 27.63 0.14 -21.38
N ASN A 37 27.91 -1.03 -20.80
CA ASN A 37 27.27 -2.30 -21.12
C ASN A 37 26.59 -2.91 -19.87
N HIS A 38 25.53 -2.26 -19.37
CA HIS A 38 24.75 -2.81 -18.27
C HIS A 38 23.86 -3.97 -18.76
N GLN A 39 24.00 -5.14 -18.14
CA GLN A 39 23.15 -6.29 -18.44
C GLN A 39 21.70 -6.01 -18.02
N GLU A 40 20.74 -6.21 -18.93
CA GLU A 40 19.34 -6.09 -18.59
C GLU A 40 18.96 -7.11 -17.50
N ARG A 41 18.35 -6.63 -16.42
CA ARG A 41 17.98 -7.48 -15.30
C ARG A 41 16.75 -8.28 -15.70
N ARG A 42 16.87 -9.61 -15.70
CA ARG A 42 15.77 -10.54 -15.99
C ARG A 42 14.69 -10.42 -14.90
N SER A 43 13.44 -10.68 -15.27
CA SER A 43 12.36 -10.80 -14.29
C SER A 43 12.69 -11.94 -13.31
N PRO A 44 12.35 -11.79 -12.02
CA PRO A 44 12.52 -12.88 -11.06
C PRO A 44 11.50 -14.01 -11.26
N VAL A 45 10.42 -13.75 -12.00
CA VAL A 45 9.44 -14.77 -12.40
C VAL A 45 10.12 -15.71 -13.39
N SER A 46 10.42 -16.94 -12.93
CA SER A 46 11.15 -17.95 -13.69
C SER A 46 10.23 -19.10 -14.10
N SER A 47 10.49 -19.69 -15.26
CA SER A 47 9.87 -20.94 -15.70
C SER A 47 10.13 -22.12 -14.75
N THR A 48 11.10 -21.99 -13.84
CA THR A 48 11.39 -22.99 -12.81
C THR A 48 10.23 -23.21 -11.84
N ASN A 49 9.41 -22.19 -11.56
CA ASN A 49 8.24 -22.31 -10.67
C ASN A 49 7.00 -22.91 -11.37
N ALA A 50 7.08 -23.19 -12.67
CA ALA A 50 5.99 -23.82 -13.43
C ALA A 50 5.86 -25.33 -13.17
N LEU A 51 6.83 -25.93 -12.47
CA LEU A 51 6.79 -27.33 -12.06
C LEU A 51 6.31 -27.46 -10.60
N PRO A 52 5.52 -28.50 -10.28
CA PRO A 52 5.01 -28.70 -8.93
C PRO A 52 6.14 -28.91 -7.92
N THR A 53 6.21 -28.01 -6.94
CA THR A 53 7.10 -28.17 -5.79
C THR A 53 6.46 -29.13 -4.78
N VAL A 54 7.29 -29.88 -4.04
CA VAL A 54 6.86 -30.88 -3.04
C VAL A 54 6.11 -30.29 -1.84
N SER A 55 6.10 -28.96 -1.69
CA SER A 55 5.38 -28.25 -0.63
C SER A 55 3.94 -27.97 -1.04
N VAL A 56 3.01 -28.31 -0.15
CA VAL A 56 1.58 -28.03 -0.29
C VAL A 56 1.29 -26.58 0.07
N GLY A 57 0.60 -25.86 -0.82
CA GLY A 57 0.19 -24.46 -0.62
C GLY A 57 -1.08 -24.31 0.21
N ALA A 58 -1.66 -23.11 0.21
CA ALA A 58 -2.86 -22.72 0.99
C ALA A 58 -4.18 -23.44 0.63
N GLY A 59 -4.13 -24.60 -0.03
CA GLY A 59 -5.32 -25.37 -0.44
C GLY A 59 -5.02 -26.81 -0.84
N ASP A 60 -4.06 -27.46 -0.17
CA ASP A 60 -3.66 -28.87 -0.39
C ASP A 60 -3.24 -29.23 -1.83
N LYS A 61 -2.92 -28.23 -2.64
CA LYS A 61 -2.39 -28.37 -4.00
C LYS A 61 -0.88 -28.15 -4.01
N ALA A 62 -0.20 -28.81 -4.94
CA ALA A 62 1.20 -28.54 -5.22
C ALA A 62 1.37 -27.07 -5.63
N LEU A 63 2.38 -26.43 -5.07
CA LEU A 63 2.75 -25.06 -5.39
C LEU A 63 3.30 -25.00 -6.83
N VAL A 64 2.50 -24.39 -7.72
CA VAL A 64 2.78 -24.18 -9.14
C VAL A 64 2.36 -22.77 -9.49
N GLU A 65 3.23 -22.04 -10.18
CA GLU A 65 3.01 -20.69 -10.66
C GLU A 65 2.85 -20.69 -12.19
N GLU A 66 1.92 -19.89 -12.71
CA GLU A 66 1.83 -19.63 -14.15
C GLU A 66 2.66 -18.37 -14.46
N PRO A 67 3.75 -18.47 -15.25
CA PRO A 67 4.68 -17.35 -15.43
C PRO A 67 4.04 -16.07 -15.99
N ALA A 68 3.04 -16.18 -16.88
CA ALA A 68 2.36 -15.02 -17.46
C ALA A 68 1.54 -14.26 -16.42
N LYS A 69 0.74 -15.00 -15.62
CA LYS A 69 -0.03 -14.45 -14.52
C LYS A 69 0.89 -13.83 -13.47
N ALA A 70 1.92 -14.53 -13.04
CA ALA A 70 2.91 -14.05 -12.08
C ALA A 70 3.54 -12.71 -12.49
N GLU A 71 3.88 -12.55 -13.77
CA GLU A 71 4.45 -11.33 -14.30
C GLU A 71 3.44 -10.16 -14.28
N GLU A 72 2.16 -10.43 -14.55
CA GLU A 72 1.07 -9.46 -14.37
C GLU A 72 0.95 -9.03 -12.90
N LEU A 73 0.95 -10.01 -11.97
CA LEU A 73 0.89 -9.75 -10.52
C LEU A 73 2.09 -8.93 -10.02
N ARG A 74 3.28 -9.16 -10.59
CA ARG A 74 4.51 -8.43 -10.29
C ARG A 74 4.48 -7.00 -10.84
N THR A 75 3.83 -6.80 -11.99
CA THR A 75 3.79 -5.50 -12.67
C THR A 75 2.76 -4.57 -12.04
N MET A 76 1.59 -5.07 -11.68
CA MET A 76 0.53 -4.26 -11.06
C MET A 76 0.86 -3.89 -9.61
N GLN A 77 0.81 -2.60 -9.25
CA GLN A 77 1.09 -2.16 -7.88
C GLN A 77 0.14 -2.81 -6.84
N ALA A 78 -1.15 -2.91 -7.17
CA ALA A 78 -2.20 -3.57 -6.40
C ALA A 78 -3.21 -4.24 -7.36
N PRO A 79 -4.05 -5.18 -6.91
CA PRO A 79 -4.97 -5.91 -7.79
C PRO A 79 -5.96 -4.99 -8.53
N ASN A 80 -6.31 -3.87 -7.93
CA ASN A 80 -7.23 -2.86 -8.46
C ASN A 80 -6.53 -1.62 -9.03
N ARG A 81 -5.18 -1.52 -8.97
CA ARG A 81 -4.45 -0.33 -9.41
C ARG A 81 -3.04 -0.68 -9.91
N ALA A 82 -2.74 -0.31 -11.15
CA ALA A 82 -1.43 -0.56 -11.75
C ALA A 82 -0.35 0.43 -11.30
N GLN A 83 -0.69 1.71 -11.12
CA GLN A 83 0.26 2.80 -10.88
C GLN A 83 0.51 3.08 -9.39
N THR A 84 1.63 3.73 -9.09
CA THR A 84 1.91 4.26 -7.75
C THR A 84 0.98 5.43 -7.39
N TRP A 85 0.89 5.76 -6.11
CA TRP A 85 0.03 6.84 -5.57
C TRP A 85 0.77 7.75 -4.60
N SER A 86 2.07 7.58 -4.43
CA SER A 86 2.94 8.49 -3.67
C SER A 86 4.26 8.68 -4.40
N ARG A 87 4.82 9.89 -4.31
CA ARG A 87 6.09 10.25 -4.94
C ARG A 87 7.27 9.40 -4.46
N SER A 88 7.26 8.99 -3.20
CA SER A 88 8.33 8.15 -2.61
C SER A 88 8.11 6.65 -2.81
N GLN A 89 6.95 6.24 -3.32
CA GLN A 89 6.63 4.83 -3.52
C GLN A 89 7.40 4.28 -4.72
N GLN A 90 8.14 3.18 -4.52
CA GLN A 90 8.77 2.46 -5.62
C GLN A 90 7.73 1.65 -6.39
N PRO A 91 7.79 1.63 -7.74
CA PRO A 91 6.93 0.76 -8.53
C PRO A 91 7.29 -0.71 -8.26
N ARG A 92 6.27 -1.55 -8.14
CA ARG A 92 6.40 -2.99 -7.86
C ARG A 92 7.41 -3.72 -8.76
N PRO A 93 7.46 -3.51 -10.10
CA PRO A 93 8.44 -4.21 -10.93
C PRO A 93 9.91 -3.84 -10.64
N LYS A 94 10.17 -2.74 -9.94
CA LYS A 94 11.51 -2.34 -9.49
C LYS A 94 11.81 -2.76 -8.05
N ALA A 95 10.77 -2.94 -7.23
CA ALA A 95 10.88 -3.38 -5.84
C ALA A 95 10.98 -4.91 -5.72
N MET A 96 10.24 -5.64 -6.55
CA MET A 96 10.23 -7.11 -6.62
C MET A 96 11.26 -7.59 -7.65
N VAL A 97 12.53 -7.40 -7.33
CA VAL A 97 13.68 -7.87 -8.13
C VAL A 97 14.77 -8.40 -7.22
N GLY A 98 15.61 -9.28 -7.77
CA GLY A 98 16.80 -9.80 -7.10
C GLY A 98 16.62 -11.22 -6.54
N PRO A 99 17.70 -11.77 -5.93
CA PRO A 99 17.76 -13.19 -5.56
C PRO A 99 16.67 -13.64 -4.59
N ARG A 100 16.15 -12.73 -3.76
CA ARG A 100 15.05 -13.04 -2.83
C ARG A 100 13.75 -13.45 -3.51
N PHE A 101 13.54 -13.07 -4.78
CA PHE A 101 12.27 -13.30 -5.49
C PHE A 101 12.37 -14.37 -6.59
N GLU A 102 13.55 -14.92 -6.87
CA GLU A 102 13.79 -15.85 -8.01
C GLU A 102 13.13 -17.23 -7.84
N GLN A 103 13.00 -17.70 -6.60
CA GLN A 103 12.32 -18.96 -6.24
C GLN A 103 11.10 -18.69 -5.34
N THR A 104 10.50 -17.52 -5.51
CA THR A 104 9.30 -17.11 -4.77
C THR A 104 8.10 -17.12 -5.70
N ILE A 105 7.01 -17.72 -5.24
CA ILE A 105 5.73 -17.75 -5.96
C ILE A 105 5.03 -16.41 -5.73
N MET A 106 4.74 -15.69 -6.82
CA MET A 106 4.20 -14.34 -6.77
C MET A 106 2.74 -14.30 -6.33
N GLU A 107 1.97 -15.35 -6.62
CA GLU A 107 0.56 -15.47 -6.22
C GLU A 107 0.37 -15.41 -4.70
N ASP A 108 1.28 -16.04 -3.96
CA ASP A 108 1.18 -16.16 -2.50
C ASP A 108 1.76 -14.94 -1.76
N GLN A 109 2.40 -14.01 -2.49
CA GLN A 109 2.94 -12.80 -1.87
C GLN A 109 1.81 -11.83 -1.47
N PRO A 110 1.93 -11.15 -0.31
CA PRO A 110 0.93 -10.19 0.14
C PRO A 110 0.61 -9.14 -0.93
N ARG A 111 -0.67 -9.03 -1.27
CA ARG A 111 -1.14 -8.12 -2.31
C ARG A 111 -2.52 -7.53 -1.96
N PRO A 112 -2.58 -6.65 -0.95
CA PRO A 112 -3.83 -6.01 -0.55
C PRO A 112 -4.36 -5.07 -1.64
N LEU A 113 -5.66 -4.81 -1.59
CA LEU A 113 -6.31 -3.82 -2.45
C LEU A 113 -5.82 -2.41 -2.10
N ALA A 114 -5.66 -1.56 -3.12
CA ALA A 114 -5.33 -0.16 -2.93
C ALA A 114 -6.56 0.59 -2.41
N ALA A 115 -6.48 1.10 -1.18
CA ALA A 115 -7.57 1.83 -0.53
C ALA A 115 -7.98 3.10 -1.30
N ILE A 116 -7.07 3.71 -2.06
CA ILE A 116 -7.37 4.88 -2.89
C ILE A 116 -8.47 4.60 -3.93
N GLU A 117 -8.50 3.43 -4.55
CA GLU A 117 -9.56 3.12 -5.51
C GLU A 117 -10.87 2.78 -4.79
N LEU A 118 -10.78 2.13 -3.63
CA LEU A 118 -11.96 1.76 -2.83
C LEU A 118 -12.70 2.97 -2.27
N ILE A 119 -11.97 4.02 -1.88
CA ILE A 119 -12.60 5.24 -1.36
C ILE A 119 -13.25 6.07 -2.48
N HIS A 120 -12.67 6.11 -3.68
CA HIS A 120 -13.28 6.78 -4.83
C HIS A 120 -14.51 6.03 -5.39
N GLN A 121 -14.73 4.79 -4.96
CA GLN A 121 -15.98 4.08 -5.25
C GLN A 121 -17.11 4.49 -4.30
N GLN A 122 -16.82 5.16 -3.17
CA GLN A 122 -17.87 5.61 -2.26
C GLN A 122 -18.65 6.79 -2.84
N PRO A 123 -19.98 6.79 -2.75
CA PRO A 123 -20.79 7.90 -3.21
C PRO A 123 -20.70 9.10 -2.28
N VAL A 124 -20.95 10.29 -2.83
CA VAL A 124 -21.05 11.53 -2.06
C VAL A 124 -22.28 11.51 -1.14
N THR A 125 -22.06 11.74 0.15
CA THR A 125 -23.14 11.97 1.10
C THR A 125 -23.62 13.41 1.01
N TRP A 126 -24.90 13.59 0.68
CA TRP A 126 -25.52 14.89 0.58
C TRP A 126 -26.08 15.34 1.93
N THR A 127 -25.77 16.58 2.32
CA THR A 127 -26.23 17.15 3.59
C THR A 127 -26.92 18.49 3.39
N LYS A 128 -27.94 18.76 4.22
CA LYS A 128 -28.62 20.07 4.30
C LYS A 128 -27.95 21.04 5.26
N GLU A 129 -27.09 20.52 6.14
CA GLU A 129 -26.35 21.33 7.10
C GLU A 129 -25.04 21.80 6.50
N ARG A 130 -24.63 22.99 6.93
CA ARG A 130 -23.37 23.65 6.58
C ARG A 130 -22.12 22.96 7.15
N ILE A 131 -22.26 22.27 8.27
CA ILE A 131 -21.17 21.58 8.97
C ILE A 131 -21.57 20.12 9.17
N VAL A 132 -20.68 19.20 8.82
CA VAL A 132 -20.87 17.75 8.99
C VAL A 132 -19.96 17.25 10.11
N SER A 133 -20.50 16.44 11.01
CA SER A 133 -19.74 15.74 12.05
C SER A 133 -19.39 14.33 11.59
N CYS A 134 -18.11 14.00 11.52
CA CYS A 134 -17.63 12.67 11.14
C CYS A 134 -16.79 12.03 12.25
N ASP A 135 -17.15 10.82 12.68
CA ASP A 135 -16.37 10.00 13.63
C ASP A 135 -15.92 8.64 13.02
N GLY A 136 -16.20 8.39 11.75
CA GLY A 136 -15.82 7.15 11.06
C GLY A 136 -16.70 5.94 11.34
N GLY A 137 -17.79 6.10 12.11
CA GLY A 137 -18.68 5.00 12.48
C GLY A 137 -18.27 4.30 13.77
N GLY A 138 -19.23 3.76 14.51
CA GLY A 138 -18.94 2.91 15.68
C GLY A 138 -18.52 3.60 16.95
N GLY A 139 -18.68 4.92 17.03
CA GLY A 139 -18.28 5.70 18.19
C GLY A 139 -16.78 5.54 18.47
N PRO A 140 -16.37 4.89 19.58
CA PRO A 140 -14.96 4.75 19.93
C PRO A 140 -14.13 3.87 18.98
N LEU A 141 -14.77 3.06 18.12
CA LEU A 141 -14.06 2.21 17.15
C LEU A 141 -13.63 2.95 15.88
N GLY A 142 -14.13 4.17 15.66
CA GLY A 142 -13.78 5.01 14.54
C GLY A 142 -12.57 5.91 14.82
N HIS A 143 -12.59 7.12 14.27
CA HIS A 143 -11.56 8.14 14.49
C HIS A 143 -12.09 9.28 15.38
N PRO A 144 -11.21 10.18 15.88
CA PRO A 144 -11.67 11.34 16.63
C PRO A 144 -12.69 12.15 15.82
N ARG A 145 -13.79 12.53 16.48
CA ARG A 145 -14.85 13.30 15.83
C ARG A 145 -14.30 14.62 15.28
N ILE A 146 -14.49 14.84 13.99
CA ILE A 146 -14.16 16.09 13.31
C ILE A 146 -15.41 16.76 12.74
N PHE A 147 -15.31 18.07 12.54
CA PHE A 147 -16.35 18.88 11.92
C PHE A 147 -15.84 19.41 10.58
N ILE A 148 -16.55 19.10 9.50
CA ILE A 148 -16.17 19.38 8.12
C ILE A 148 -17.10 20.47 7.59
N ASN A 149 -16.54 21.54 7.03
CA ASN A 149 -17.33 22.59 6.39
C ASN A 149 -17.66 22.21 4.94
N VAL A 150 -18.95 22.19 4.58
CA VAL A 150 -19.46 21.88 3.24
C VAL A 150 -20.05 23.09 2.50
N ASP A 151 -19.81 24.31 2.99
CA ASP A 151 -20.23 25.57 2.34
C ASP A 151 -19.71 25.77 0.92
N LYS A 152 -18.55 25.20 0.62
CA LYS A 152 -17.92 25.44 -0.67
C LYS A 152 -18.66 24.61 -1.73
N PRO A 153 -18.74 25.10 -2.99
CA PRO A 153 -19.32 24.34 -4.09
C PRO A 153 -18.35 23.25 -4.59
N GLN A 154 -17.86 22.42 -3.67
CA GLN A 154 -16.90 21.34 -3.92
C GLN A 154 -17.26 20.15 -3.01
N ILE A 155 -16.78 18.98 -3.37
CA ILE A 155 -16.87 17.80 -2.51
C ILE A 155 -15.81 17.96 -1.41
N CYS A 156 -16.23 17.96 -0.15
CA CYS A 156 -15.36 18.03 1.01
C CYS A 156 -15.26 16.64 1.64
N TRP A 157 -14.04 16.15 1.87
CA TRP A 157 -13.83 14.81 2.43
C TRP A 157 -13.35 14.84 3.88
N CYS A 158 -13.63 13.76 4.61
CA CYS A 158 -13.05 13.52 5.92
C CYS A 158 -11.54 13.26 5.81
N THR A 159 -10.73 13.89 6.66
CA THR A 159 -9.27 13.71 6.66
C THR A 159 -8.81 12.36 7.21
N TYR A 160 -9.68 11.62 7.90
CA TYR A 160 -9.39 10.30 8.45
C TYR A 160 -9.90 9.18 7.52
N CYS A 161 -11.22 9.07 7.34
CA CYS A 161 -11.81 8.00 6.52
C CYS A 161 -11.79 8.29 5.01
N GLY A 162 -11.64 9.54 4.59
CA GLY A 162 -11.76 9.92 3.18
C GLY A 162 -13.19 9.96 2.64
N LEU A 163 -14.21 9.81 3.50
CA LEU A 163 -15.62 9.85 3.08
C LEU A 163 -15.98 11.22 2.49
N PRO A 164 -16.63 11.26 1.31
CA PRO A 164 -16.99 12.50 0.64
C PRO A 164 -18.35 13.04 1.11
N PHE A 165 -18.41 14.34 1.39
CA PHE A 165 -19.61 15.09 1.76
C PHE A 165 -19.80 16.29 0.84
N ALA A 166 -21.05 16.65 0.55
CA ALA A 166 -21.38 17.87 -0.16
C ALA A 166 -22.72 18.44 0.30
N HIS A 167 -22.85 19.76 0.20
CA HIS A 167 -24.09 20.45 0.55
C HIS A 167 -25.11 20.36 -0.60
N GLU A 168 -26.38 20.03 -0.29
CA GLU A 168 -27.45 19.88 -1.30
C GLU A 168 -27.63 21.13 -2.18
N HIS A 169 -27.46 22.32 -1.61
CA HIS A 169 -27.50 23.60 -2.36
C HIS A 169 -26.56 23.63 -3.58
N HIS A 170 -25.40 22.96 -3.50
CA HIS A 170 -24.41 22.93 -4.59
C HIS A 170 -24.56 21.73 -5.52
N ARG A 171 -25.61 20.92 -5.35
CA ARG A 171 -25.82 19.71 -6.14
C ARG A 171 -25.86 19.98 -7.64
N LYS A 172 -26.66 20.97 -8.08
CA LYS A 172 -26.75 21.36 -9.50
C LYS A 172 -25.40 21.78 -10.10
N HIS A 173 -24.55 22.43 -9.30
CA HIS A 173 -23.21 22.84 -9.75
C HIS A 173 -22.29 21.63 -9.89
N LEU A 174 -22.30 20.73 -8.91
CA LEU A 174 -21.47 19.52 -8.96
C LEU A 174 -21.90 18.56 -10.08
N GLU A 175 -23.20 18.46 -10.35
CA GLU A 175 -23.75 17.70 -11.48
C GLU A 175 -23.41 18.32 -12.84
N SER A 176 -23.19 19.64 -12.91
CA SER A 176 -22.82 20.30 -14.16
C SER A 176 -21.33 20.19 -14.50
N LEU A 177 -20.50 19.69 -13.59
CA LEU A 177 -19.08 19.46 -13.85
C LEU A 177 -18.90 18.25 -14.78
N PRO A 178 -17.93 18.29 -15.71
CA PRO A 178 -17.72 17.18 -16.66
C PRO A 178 -17.23 15.89 -15.99
N SER A 179 -16.56 16.01 -14.84
CA SER A 179 -16.12 14.88 -14.03
C SER A 179 -15.98 15.30 -12.57
N THR A 180 -16.38 14.43 -11.65
CA THR A 180 -16.21 14.60 -10.20
C THR A 180 -15.24 13.55 -9.67
N SER A 181 -14.52 13.86 -8.58
CA SER A 181 -13.57 12.91 -7.97
C SER A 181 -14.26 11.69 -7.36
N TYR A 182 -15.52 11.85 -6.91
CA TYR A 182 -16.34 10.79 -6.32
C TYR A 182 -17.67 10.68 -7.08
N PRO A 183 -18.28 9.49 -7.15
CA PRO A 183 -19.60 9.31 -7.74
C PRO A 183 -20.66 10.07 -6.93
N LEU A 184 -21.56 10.79 -7.60
CA LEU A 184 -22.61 11.58 -6.95
C LEU A 184 -23.79 10.74 -6.48
N GLU A 185 -23.97 9.57 -7.10
CA GLU A 185 -25.04 8.62 -6.79
C GLU A 185 -24.46 7.27 -6.34
N PRO A 186 -25.15 6.55 -5.43
CA PRO A 186 -24.76 5.19 -5.05
C PRO A 186 -24.68 4.29 -6.28
N THR A 187 -23.59 3.55 -6.39
CA THR A 187 -23.41 2.51 -7.41
C THR A 187 -23.60 1.16 -6.71
N SER A 188 -24.16 0.15 -7.37
CA SER A 188 -24.36 -1.19 -6.77
C SER A 188 -23.04 -1.98 -6.58
N ASN A 189 -21.98 -1.32 -6.12
CA ASN A 189 -20.66 -1.89 -5.94
C ASN A 189 -20.55 -2.45 -4.50
N PRO A 190 -20.10 -3.70 -4.31
CA PRO A 190 -19.98 -4.32 -2.99
C PRO A 190 -19.03 -3.59 -2.03
N ALA A 191 -18.12 -2.76 -2.54
CA ALA A 191 -17.23 -1.95 -1.71
C ALA A 191 -17.95 -0.76 -1.06
N GLN A 192 -19.15 -0.39 -1.52
CA GLN A 192 -19.87 0.77 -0.99
C GLN A 192 -20.45 0.50 0.39
N ILE A 193 -20.35 1.52 1.24
CA ILE A 193 -21.12 1.63 2.46
C ILE A 193 -22.62 1.58 2.08
N PRO A 194 -23.48 0.87 2.82
CA PRO A 194 -24.92 0.89 2.56
C PRO A 194 -25.47 2.31 2.49
N ALA A 195 -26.48 2.52 1.66
CA ALA A 195 -27.21 3.78 1.60
C ALA A 195 -27.75 4.20 2.99
N SER A 196 -28.16 3.23 3.83
CA SER A 196 -28.68 3.51 5.18
C SER A 196 -27.68 4.18 6.13
N ASP A 197 -26.37 3.95 5.94
CA ASP A 197 -25.33 4.60 6.76
C ASP A 197 -24.92 5.95 6.17
N LEU A 198 -25.20 6.19 4.89
CA LEU A 198 -25.02 7.48 4.21
C LEU A 198 -26.20 8.43 4.49
N ASP A 199 -27.40 7.88 4.71
CA ASP A 199 -28.64 8.64 4.99
C ASP A 199 -28.74 9.19 6.43
N ALA A 200 -27.71 8.99 7.27
CA ALA A 200 -27.65 9.50 8.65
C ALA A 200 -27.55 11.05 8.75
N GLY A 201 -27.60 11.76 7.62
CA GLY A 201 -27.59 13.22 7.54
C GLY A 201 -26.20 13.80 7.79
N ALA A 202 -26.13 14.99 8.39
CA ALA A 202 -24.87 15.69 8.68
C ALA A 202 -24.02 15.05 9.80
N LYS A 203 -24.30 13.79 10.13
CA LYS A 203 -23.59 13.01 11.14
C LYS A 203 -23.31 11.63 10.57
N THR A 204 -22.04 11.30 10.39
CA THR A 204 -21.64 9.89 10.23
C THR A 204 -21.21 9.40 11.60
N GLY A 205 -21.85 8.35 12.13
CA GLY A 205 -21.43 7.79 13.42
C GLY A 205 -22.50 7.13 14.30
N ALA A 206 -22.00 6.34 15.26
CA ALA A 206 -22.58 5.60 16.43
C ALA A 206 -24.02 5.04 16.40
N THR A 207 -24.96 5.64 15.67
CA THR A 207 -26.37 5.25 15.60
C THR A 207 -26.78 4.59 14.28
N ALA A 208 -25.88 4.53 13.30
CA ALA A 208 -26.11 3.84 12.03
C ALA A 208 -25.87 2.32 12.16
N LYS A 209 -26.75 1.51 11.54
CA LYS A 209 -26.67 0.04 11.63
C LYS A 209 -25.65 -0.47 10.60
N TYR A 210 -24.50 -0.92 11.08
CA TYR A 210 -23.50 -1.64 10.30
C TYR A 210 -24.07 -2.81 9.49
N GLN A 211 -24.45 -2.58 8.24
CA GLN A 211 -24.86 -3.62 7.31
C GLN A 211 -24.37 -3.18 5.94
N THR A 212 -23.58 -3.97 5.20
CA THR A 212 -23.27 -3.63 3.80
C THR A 212 -24.56 -3.37 2.99
N ALA A 213 -24.50 -2.74 1.81
CA ALA A 213 -25.70 -2.53 0.97
C ALA A 213 -26.48 -3.84 0.67
N SER A 214 -25.83 -5.00 0.81
CA SER A 214 -26.39 -6.35 0.67
C SER A 214 -26.87 -6.99 1.99
N GLY A 215 -26.77 -6.30 3.13
CA GLY A 215 -27.14 -6.82 4.44
C GLY A 215 -26.12 -7.76 5.09
N ALA A 216 -24.98 -8.02 4.43
CA ALA A 216 -23.92 -8.84 4.99
C ALA A 216 -23.10 -8.07 6.05
N PRO A 217 -22.59 -8.74 7.10
CA PRO A 217 -21.66 -8.13 8.04
C PRO A 217 -20.38 -7.67 7.31
N TYR A 218 -19.72 -6.63 7.81
CA TYR A 218 -18.40 -6.23 7.34
C TYR A 218 -17.43 -7.42 7.54
N GLU A 219 -17.08 -8.12 6.46
CA GLU A 219 -16.01 -9.11 6.50
C GLU A 219 -14.71 -8.37 6.86
N GLN A 220 -14.09 -8.74 7.98
CA GLN A 220 -12.70 -8.43 8.21
C GLN A 220 -11.89 -9.20 7.17
N ARG A 221 -11.40 -8.49 6.15
CA ARG A 221 -10.51 -9.05 5.13
C ARG A 221 -9.06 -8.79 5.50
#